data_AF-G4YG72-F1
#
_entry.id   AF-G4YG72-F1
#
_cell.length_a   1.000
_cell.length_b   1.000
_cell.length_c   1.000
_cell.angle_alpha   90.00
_cell.angle_beta   90.00
_cell.angle_gamma   90.00
#
_symmetry.space_group_name_H-M   'P 1'
#
loop_
_entity.id
_entity.type
_entity.pdbx_description
1 polymer ?
#
loop_
_entity_poly.entity_id
_entity_poly.type
_entity_poly.pdbx_seq_one_letter_code
_entity_poly.pdbx_strand_id
1 'polypeptide(L)'
;MCALDGPIRERAGKLQALVFAITLSFDETALNLDDGVADVLMATLVMHYPDMLFLSDQSAFIVWMREAMAARAIGEPEVLAWSETIRRAFTPPPPKVESSANGAQSEAAVVLLKRQSEQIDIIILQNKRLDE
;
A
#
# COMPACT_ATOMS: atom_id res chain seq x y z
N MET A 1 -14.80 -15.91 3.28
CA MET A 1 -15.52 -14.64 3.00
C MET A 1 -15.50 -13.84 4.29
N CYS A 2 -14.56 -12.90 4.40
CA CYS A 2 -14.28 -12.20 5.65
C CYS A 2 -15.17 -10.96 5.76
N ALA A 3 -15.79 -10.76 6.92
CA ALA A 3 -16.66 -9.63 7.25
C ALA A 3 -15.97 -8.23 7.15
N LEU A 4 -14.68 -8.18 6.81
CA LEU A 4 -13.88 -6.97 6.60
C LEU A 4 -13.98 -6.42 5.16
N ASP A 5 -14.52 -7.18 4.21
CA ASP A 5 -14.60 -6.76 2.79
C ASP A 5 -15.60 -5.60 2.56
N GLY A 6 -16.69 -5.54 3.32
CA GLY A 6 -17.75 -4.54 3.13
C GLY A 6 -17.26 -3.10 3.36
N PRO A 7 -16.70 -2.77 4.54
CA PRO A 7 -16.25 -1.42 4.85
C PRO A 7 -15.04 -0.97 4.01
N ILE A 8 -14.19 -1.92 3.57
CA ILE A 8 -13.04 -1.63 2.72
C ILE A 8 -13.51 -1.34 1.29
N ARG A 9 -14.42 -2.16 0.76
CA ARG A 9 -15.04 -1.95 -0.56
C ARG A 9 -15.80 -0.64 -0.61
N GLU A 10 -16.55 -0.30 0.44
CA GLU A 10 -17.28 0.97 0.49
C GLU A 10 -16.33 2.18 0.47
N ARG A 11 -15.19 2.09 1.19
CA ARG A 11 -14.17 3.15 1.17
C ARG A 11 -13.46 3.25 -0.19
N ALA A 12 -13.15 2.12 -0.81
CA ALA A 12 -12.54 2.07 -2.14
C ALA A 12 -13.45 2.71 -3.22
N GLY A 13 -14.75 2.37 -3.24
CA GLY A 13 -15.70 2.97 -4.17
C GLY A 13 -15.87 4.48 -3.96
N LYS A 14 -15.82 4.95 -2.71
CA LYS A 14 -15.86 6.39 -2.37
C LYS A 14 -14.63 7.16 -2.83
N LEU A 15 -13.47 6.53 -2.83
CA LEU A 15 -12.21 7.10 -3.32
C LEU A 15 -12.22 7.19 -4.85
N GLN A 16 -12.64 6.11 -5.50
CA GLN A 16 -12.79 6.01 -6.94
C GLN A 16 -13.71 7.09 -7.51
N ALA A 17 -14.92 7.27 -6.96
CA ALA A 17 -15.85 8.28 -7.44
C ALA A 17 -15.26 9.70 -7.46
N LEU A 18 -14.43 10.04 -6.46
CA LEU A 18 -13.77 11.34 -6.38
C LEU A 18 -12.62 11.46 -7.37
N VAL A 19 -11.77 10.44 -7.48
CA VAL A 19 -10.64 10.46 -8.42
C VAL A 19 -11.17 10.59 -9.85
N PHE A 20 -12.22 9.86 -10.23
CA PHE A 20 -12.83 10.00 -11.55
C PHE A 20 -13.42 11.40 -11.79
N ALA A 21 -14.11 11.98 -10.82
CA ALA A 21 -14.66 13.34 -10.95
C ALA A 21 -13.56 14.41 -11.15
N ILE A 22 -12.44 14.27 -10.43
CA ILE A 22 -11.33 15.24 -10.44
C ILE A 22 -10.46 15.09 -11.70
N THR A 23 -10.21 13.85 -12.15
CA THR A 23 -9.27 13.57 -13.26
C THR A 23 -9.83 13.98 -14.62
N LEU A 24 -11.16 13.99 -14.76
CA LEU A 24 -11.78 13.94 -16.07
C LEU A 24 -12.57 15.21 -16.45
N SER A 25 -12.80 16.17 -15.53
CA SER A 25 -13.61 17.38 -15.82
C SER A 25 -14.94 17.06 -16.55
N PHE A 26 -15.58 15.93 -16.24
CA PHE A 26 -16.89 15.61 -16.81
C PHE A 26 -17.92 16.38 -16.01
N ASP A 27 -18.25 17.56 -16.53
CA ASP A 27 -19.53 18.20 -16.31
C ASP A 27 -20.63 17.17 -16.65
N GLU A 28 -21.42 16.80 -15.64
CA GLU A 28 -22.64 16.00 -15.75
C GLU A 28 -22.63 14.84 -16.75
N THR A 29 -21.71 13.89 -16.63
CA THR A 29 -21.99 12.56 -17.15
C THR A 29 -21.39 11.53 -16.23
N ALA A 30 -22.27 10.83 -15.51
CA ALA A 30 -21.94 9.54 -14.93
C ALA A 30 -21.28 8.72 -16.04
N LEU A 31 -19.96 8.56 -15.97
CA LEU A 31 -19.30 7.51 -16.71
C LEU A 31 -19.99 6.24 -16.23
N ASN A 32 -20.88 5.69 -17.06
CA ASN A 32 -21.53 4.39 -16.90
C ASN A 32 -20.46 3.29 -17.02
N LEU A 33 -19.42 3.40 -16.20
CA LEU A 33 -18.42 2.37 -16.00
C LEU A 33 -19.09 1.31 -15.14
N ASP A 34 -19.05 0.08 -15.63
CA ASP A 34 -19.35 -1.08 -14.80
C ASP A 34 -18.53 -1.01 -13.51
N ASP A 35 -19.17 -1.31 -12.37
CA ASP A 35 -18.54 -1.18 -11.04
C ASP A 35 -17.23 -1.97 -10.97
N GLY A 36 -17.14 -3.13 -11.65
CA GLY A 36 -15.92 -3.93 -11.71
C GLY A 36 -14.80 -3.26 -12.52
N VAL A 37 -15.13 -2.61 -13.64
CA VAL A 37 -14.15 -1.83 -14.42
C VAL A 37 -13.62 -0.66 -13.60
N ALA A 38 -14.52 -0.01 -12.87
CA ALA A 38 -14.17 1.14 -12.06
C ALA A 38 -13.29 0.73 -10.87
N ASP A 39 -13.59 -0.40 -10.21
CA ASP A 39 -12.75 -1.02 -9.16
C ASP A 39 -11.34 -1.35 -9.67
N VAL A 40 -11.22 -1.91 -10.87
CA VAL A 40 -9.93 -2.26 -11.50
C VAL A 40 -9.11 -1.00 -11.81
N LEU A 41 -9.75 0.05 -12.31
CA LEU A 41 -9.08 1.33 -12.57
C LEU A 41 -8.58 1.95 -11.26
N MET A 42 -9.39 1.93 -10.19
CA MET A 42 -8.93 2.39 -8.88
C MET A 42 -7.75 1.57 -8.36
N ALA A 43 -7.82 0.25 -8.44
CA ALA A 43 -6.73 -0.63 -8.03
C ALA A 43 -5.43 -0.33 -8.81
N THR A 44 -5.55 -0.03 -10.10
CA THR A 44 -4.43 0.35 -10.97
C THR A 44 -3.81 1.68 -10.52
N LEU A 45 -4.63 2.68 -10.23
CA LEU A 45 -4.16 3.98 -9.73
C LEU A 45 -3.45 3.86 -8.37
N VAL A 46 -4.01 3.08 -7.44
CA VAL A 46 -3.38 2.80 -6.14
C VAL A 46 -2.06 2.05 -6.33
N MET A 47 -2.01 1.06 -7.23
CA MET A 47 -0.80 0.30 -7.51
C MET A 47 0.35 1.21 -7.95
N HIS A 48 0.10 2.17 -8.85
CA HIS A 48 1.11 3.07 -9.40
C HIS A 48 1.38 4.31 -8.56
N TYR A 49 0.64 4.53 -7.47
CA TYR A 49 0.82 5.71 -6.62
C TYR A 49 2.25 5.88 -6.07
N PRO A 50 2.92 4.84 -5.51
CA PRO A 50 4.28 4.99 -5.00
C PRO A 50 5.29 5.35 -6.10
N ASP A 51 5.14 4.75 -7.28
CA ASP A 51 6.03 5.01 -8.42
C ASP A 51 5.89 6.47 -8.88
N MET A 52 4.66 6.94 -9.03
CA MET A 52 4.37 8.32 -9.41
C MET A 52 4.82 9.32 -8.34
N LEU A 53 4.71 8.97 -7.06
CA LEU A 53 5.18 9.81 -5.96
C LEU A 53 6.71 9.96 -6.00
N PHE A 54 7.42 8.88 -6.31
CA PHE A 54 8.87 8.89 -6.45
C PHE A 54 9.34 9.65 -7.70
N LEU A 55 8.64 9.48 -8.83
CA LEU A 55 9.01 10.08 -10.11
C LEU A 55 8.63 11.56 -10.20
N SER A 56 7.45 11.95 -9.71
CA SER A 56 6.94 13.31 -9.78
C SER A 56 5.84 13.56 -8.73
N ASP A 57 6.27 14.02 -7.56
CA ASP A 57 5.42 14.34 -6.41
C ASP A 57 4.49 15.56 -6.63
N GLN A 58 4.75 16.35 -7.67
CA GLN A 58 3.93 17.50 -8.09
C GLN A 58 3.07 17.21 -9.33
N SER A 59 3.08 15.98 -9.85
CA SER A 59 2.22 15.62 -10.97
C SER A 59 0.74 15.79 -10.60
N ALA A 60 -0.09 16.12 -11.59
CA ALA A 60 -1.54 16.27 -11.39
C ALA A 60 -2.16 15.04 -10.73
N PHE A 61 -1.69 13.84 -11.09
CA PHE A 61 -2.08 12.58 -10.46
C PHE A 61 -1.82 12.55 -8.95
N ILE A 62 -0.62 12.96 -8.48
CA ILE A 62 -0.30 12.98 -7.05
C ILE A 62 -1.12 14.02 -6.30
N VAL A 63 -1.33 15.20 -6.91
CA VAL A 63 -2.19 16.24 -6.34
C VAL A 63 -3.61 15.71 -6.14
N TRP A 64 -4.20 15.10 -7.16
CA TRP A 64 -5.55 14.53 -7.10
C TRP A 64 -5.68 13.39 -6.09
N MET A 65 -4.68 12.50 -6.03
CA MET A 65 -4.65 11.44 -5.02
C MET A 65 -4.59 12.01 -3.59
N ARG A 66 -3.78 13.04 -3.36
CA ARG A 66 -3.69 13.70 -2.04
C ARG A 66 -4.98 14.40 -1.64
N GLU A 67 -5.62 15.11 -2.57
CA GLU A 67 -6.92 15.75 -2.34
C GLU A 67 -8.01 14.71 -2.04
N ALA A 68 -8.07 13.62 -2.81
CA ALA A 68 -9.05 12.56 -2.62
C ALA A 68 -8.82 11.80 -1.30
N MET A 69 -7.57 11.54 -0.93
CA MET A 69 -7.20 10.97 0.38
C MET A 69 -7.64 11.88 1.53
N ALA A 70 -7.34 13.19 1.45
CA ALA A 70 -7.72 14.17 2.46
C ALA A 70 -9.25 14.25 2.62
N ALA A 71 -10.00 14.28 1.52
CA ALA A 71 -11.46 14.32 1.53
C ALA A 71 -12.12 13.08 2.17
N ARG A 72 -11.39 11.96 2.26
CA ARG A 72 -11.86 10.68 2.81
C ARG A 72 -11.18 10.28 4.11
N ALA A 73 -10.33 11.15 4.67
CA ALA A 73 -9.51 10.86 5.85
C ALA A 73 -8.68 9.56 5.72
N ILE A 74 -8.18 9.29 4.51
CA ILE A 74 -7.29 8.16 4.21
C ILE A 74 -5.85 8.64 4.36
N GLY A 75 -5.02 7.88 5.07
CA GLY A 75 -3.60 8.19 5.23
C GLY A 75 -2.76 7.68 4.05
N GLU A 76 -1.70 8.40 3.69
CA GLU A 76 -0.71 7.94 2.70
C GLU A 76 -0.15 6.53 3.04
N PRO A 77 0.15 6.18 4.32
CA PRO A 77 0.56 4.82 4.68
C PRO A 77 -0.47 3.73 4.36
N GLU A 78 -1.77 4.05 4.42
CA GLU A 78 -2.85 3.13 4.08
C GLU A 78 -2.84 2.84 2.58
N VAL A 79 -2.68 3.87 1.74
CA VAL A 79 -2.57 3.72 0.28
C VAL A 79 -1.30 2.98 -0.13
N LEU A 80 -0.17 3.22 0.55
CA LEU A 80 1.07 2.46 0.32
C LEU A 80 0.90 0.97 0.65
N ALA A 81 0.19 0.64 1.74
CA ALA A 81 -0.12 -0.73 2.11
C ALA A 81 -1.05 -1.42 1.09
N TRP A 82 -2.03 -0.67 0.56
CA TRP A 82 -2.89 -1.16 -0.51
C TRP A 82 -2.11 -1.40 -1.80
N SER A 83 -1.21 -0.49 -2.19
CA SER A 83 -0.36 -0.66 -3.36
C SER A 83 0.48 -1.94 -3.28
N GLU A 84 1.13 -2.21 -2.15
CA GLU A 84 1.87 -3.46 -1.92
C GLU A 84 0.96 -4.69 -2.00
N THR A 85 -0.22 -4.63 -1.38
CA THR A 85 -1.19 -5.74 -1.39
C THR A 85 -1.65 -6.06 -2.80
N ILE A 86 -1.99 -5.03 -3.58
CA ILE A 86 -2.41 -5.17 -4.96
C ILE A 86 -1.26 -5.74 -5.80
N ARG A 87 -0.05 -5.19 -5.71
CA ARG A 87 1.12 -5.69 -6.45
C ARG A 87 1.41 -7.16 -6.14
N ARG A 88 1.29 -7.61 -4.89
CA ARG A 88 1.41 -9.04 -4.52
C ARG A 88 0.38 -9.93 -5.18
N ALA A 89 -0.83 -9.43 -5.44
CA ALA A 89 -1.85 -10.21 -6.14
C ALA A 89 -1.48 -10.45 -7.62
N PHE A 90 -0.67 -9.57 -8.22
CA PHE A 90 -0.21 -9.68 -9.60
C PHE A 90 1.18 -10.33 -9.73
N THR A 91 1.98 -10.35 -8.66
CA THR A 91 3.25 -11.09 -8.64
C THR A 91 2.96 -12.56 -8.33
N PRO A 92 3.30 -13.50 -9.23
CA PRO A 92 3.19 -14.92 -8.92
C PRO A 92 3.98 -15.22 -7.64
N PRO A 93 3.46 -16.04 -6.71
CA PRO A 93 4.27 -16.50 -5.60
C PRO A 93 5.54 -17.14 -6.18
N PRO A 94 6.73 -16.88 -5.62
CA PRO A 94 7.94 -17.56 -6.06
C PRO A 94 7.66 -19.06 -6.06
N PRO A 95 8.14 -19.82 -7.06
CA PRO A 95 7.93 -21.25 -7.09
C PRO A 95 8.33 -21.81 -5.73
N LYS A 96 7.40 -22.56 -5.10
CA LYS A 96 7.68 -23.32 -3.88
C LYS A 96 8.84 -24.25 -4.22
N VAL A 97 10.06 -23.80 -3.95
CA VAL A 97 11.18 -24.70 -3.82
C VAL A 97 10.83 -25.52 -2.59
N GLU A 98 10.48 -26.79 -2.79
CA GLU A 98 10.52 -27.78 -1.72
C GLU A 98 11.99 -27.85 -1.29
N SER A 99 12.40 -26.89 -0.45
CA SER A 99 13.73 -26.81 0.09
C SER A 99 13.83 -27.86 1.17
N SER A 100 14.18 -29.07 0.73
CA SER A 100 14.76 -30.12 1.57
C SER A 100 16.18 -29.70 2.04
N ALA A 101 16.31 -28.49 2.59
CA ALA A 101 17.53 -27.92 3.19
C ALA A 101 17.20 -27.01 4.40
N ASN A 102 16.03 -27.20 5.04
CA ASN A 102 15.41 -26.25 5.97
C ASN A 102 16.00 -26.18 7.40
N GLY A 103 16.97 -27.01 7.78
CA GLY A 103 17.54 -27.00 9.14
C GLY A 103 18.51 -25.84 9.37
N ALA A 104 19.56 -25.76 8.56
CA ALA A 104 20.69 -24.85 8.81
C ALA A 104 20.40 -23.38 8.46
N GLN A 105 19.54 -23.11 7.46
CA GLN A 105 19.17 -21.74 7.09
C GLN A 105 18.25 -21.09 8.13
N SER A 106 17.37 -21.88 8.76
CA SER A 106 16.49 -21.38 9.81
C SER A 106 17.28 -21.01 11.07
N GLU A 107 18.27 -21.80 11.44
CA GLU A 107 19.12 -21.53 12.60
C GLU A 107 20.00 -20.29 12.39
N ALA A 108 20.61 -20.13 11.21
CA ALA A 108 21.35 -18.92 10.86
C ALA A 108 20.48 -17.66 10.86
N ALA A 109 19.23 -17.76 10.38
CA ALA A 109 18.28 -16.66 10.40
C ALA A 109 17.87 -16.27 11.83
N VAL A 110 17.68 -17.26 12.72
CA VAL A 110 17.37 -17.01 14.14
C VAL A 110 18.54 -16.33 14.86
N VAL A 111 19.78 -16.75 14.59
CA VAL A 111 20.98 -16.11 15.14
C VAL A 111 21.11 -14.66 14.66
N LEU A 112 20.82 -14.40 13.37
CA LEU A 112 20.86 -13.05 12.82
C LEU A 112 19.80 -12.14 13.43
N LEU A 113 18.56 -12.62 13.56
CA LEU A 113 17.46 -11.87 14.19
C LEU A 113 17.76 -11.54 15.66
N LYS A 114 18.33 -12.49 16.40
CA LYS A 114 18.74 -12.26 17.79
C LYS A 114 19.80 -11.16 17.88
N ARG A 115 20.81 -11.21 17.01
CA ARG A 115 21.87 -10.18 16.95
C ARG A 115 21.32 -8.81 16.59
N GLN A 116 20.35 -8.74 15.67
CA GLN A 116 19.69 -7.48 15.31
C GLN A 116 18.86 -6.92 16.48
N SER A 117 18.16 -7.77 17.22
CA SER A 117 17.41 -7.36 18.42
C SER A 117 18.35 -6.75 19.47
N GLU A 118 19.48 -7.38 19.74
CA GLU A 118 20.47 -6.87 20.69
C GLU A 118 21.05 -5.51 20.27
N GLN A 119 21.25 -5.30 18.96
CA GLN A 119 21.70 -3.99 18.44
C GLN A 119 20.65 -2.89 18.62
N ILE A 120 19.36 -3.23 18.44
CA ILE A 120 18.25 -2.29 18.65
C ILE A 120 18.19 -1.88 20.14
N ASP A 121 18.32 -2.82 21.06
CA ASP A 121 18.30 -2.54 22.50
C ASP A 121 19.44 -1.59 22.91
N ILE A 122 20.64 -1.77 22.35
CA ILE A 122 21.78 -0.87 22.59
C ILE A 122 21.47 0.55 22.11
N ILE A 123 20.91 0.70 20.91
CA ILE A 123 20.56 2.01 20.35
C ILE A 123 19.48 2.70 21.20
N ILE A 124 18.48 1.95 21.66
CA ILE A 124 17.43 2.48 22.56
C ILE A 124 18.05 2.99 23.87
N LEU A 125 18.97 2.22 24.46
CA LEU A 125 19.66 2.60 25.69
C LEU A 125 20.58 3.81 25.51
N GLN A 126 21.25 3.93 24.37
CA GLN A 126 22.09 5.09 24.04
C GLN A 126 21.25 6.36 23.89
N ASN A 127 20.12 6.28 23.18
CA ASN A 127 19.23 7.43 23.00
C ASN A 127 18.63 7.89 24.34
N LYS A 128 18.20 6.96 25.20
CA LYS A 128 17.70 7.30 26.55
C LYS A 128 18.73 8.02 27.43
N ARG A 129 20.03 7.76 27.23
CA ARG A 129 21.13 8.40 27.97
C ARG A 129 21.53 9.77 27.43
N LEU A 130 21.11 10.10 26.21
CA LEU A 130 21.34 11.41 25.58
C LEU A 130 20.22 12.40 25.91
N ASP A 131 19.08 11.91 26.41
CA ASP A 131 17.93 12.70 26.85
C ASP A 131 17.98 13.08 28.36
N GLU A 132 19.06 12.74 29.07
CA GLU A 132 19.41 13.16 30.45
C GLU A 132 20.51 14.23 30.45
#